data_AF-A0A3A5W5N1-F1
#
_entry.id   AF-A0A3A5W5N1-F1
#
_cell.length_a   1.000
_cell.length_b   1.000
_cell.length_c   1.000
_cell.angle_alpha   90.00
_cell.angle_beta   90.00
_cell.angle_gamma   90.00
#
_symmetry.space_group_name_H-M   'P 1'
#
loop_
_entity.id
_entity.type
_entity.pdbx_description
1 polymer ?
#
loop_
_entity_poly.entity_id
_entity_poly.type
_entity_poly.pdbx_seq_one_letter_code
_entity_poly.pdbx_strand_id
1 'polypeptide(L)'
;LYALLEDCDDQSNCIHLGHAIMDLRYHAGGDEVQTWTPVVESITAYMEFFAMDAEVEQGHVLRLSLRSTGEDYLPASTSSVVFVQEGEGSTLQLDTFVPEDRRYFTPPVCTHERCLAAAQTD
;
A
#
# COMPACT_ATOMS: atom_id res chain seq x y z
N LEU A 1 9.72 -3.81 -8.70
CA LEU A 1 9.63 -3.94 -7.23
C LEU A 1 8.18 -3.68 -6.86
N TYR A 2 7.60 -4.61 -6.09
CA TYR A 2 6.23 -4.54 -5.60
C TYR A 2 6.29 -4.43 -4.08
N ALA A 3 5.67 -3.40 -3.52
CA ALA A 3 5.53 -3.21 -2.09
C ALA A 3 4.08 -3.45 -1.69
N LEU A 4 3.85 -4.37 -0.75
CA LEU A 4 2.53 -4.70 -0.22
C LEU A 4 2.45 -4.21 1.23
N LEU A 5 1.46 -3.39 1.53
CA LEU A 5 1.16 -2.94 2.88
C LEU A 5 -0.09 -3.66 3.40
N GLU A 6 0.03 -4.27 4.57
CA GLU A 6 -1.03 -5.04 5.21
C GLU A 6 -1.23 -4.62 6.66
N ASP A 7 -2.48 -4.71 7.12
CA ASP A 7 -2.87 -4.70 8.53
C ASP A 7 -2.99 -6.14 9.01
N CYS A 8 -2.27 -6.52 10.06
CA CYS A 8 -2.27 -7.88 10.59
C CYS A 8 -2.68 -7.92 12.07
N ASP A 9 -3.62 -8.82 12.40
CA ASP A 9 -4.06 -9.08 13.77
C ASP A 9 -3.05 -9.90 14.58
N ASP A 10 -3.37 -10.15 15.86
CA ASP A 10 -2.53 -10.91 16.79
C ASP A 10 -2.39 -12.41 16.44
N GLN A 11 -3.23 -12.90 15.53
CA GLN A 11 -3.22 -14.27 14.99
C GLN A 11 -2.52 -14.33 13.63
N SER A 12 -1.94 -13.22 13.16
CA SER A 12 -1.29 -13.10 11.84
C SER A 12 -2.24 -13.24 10.65
N ASN A 13 -3.54 -13.03 10.84
CA ASN A 13 -4.45 -12.80 9.73
C ASN A 13 -4.23 -11.38 9.22
N CYS A 14 -4.03 -11.23 7.91
CA CYS A 14 -3.67 -9.95 7.32
C CYS A 14 -4.66 -9.50 6.26
N ILE A 15 -4.95 -8.20 6.26
CA ILE A 15 -5.79 -7.51 5.28
C ILE A 15 -4.90 -6.62 4.43
N HIS A 16 -5.04 -6.71 3.10
CA HIS A 16 -4.35 -5.86 2.14
C HIS A 16 -4.87 -4.41 2.25
N LEU A 17 -4.03 -3.48 2.69
CA LEU A 17 -4.35 -2.05 2.78
C LEU A 17 -4.08 -1.32 1.47
N GLY A 18 -2.94 -1.62 0.85
CA GLY A 18 -2.58 -1.10 -0.46
C GLY A 18 -1.25 -1.66 -0.95
N HIS A 19 -0.92 -1.33 -2.19
CA HIS A 19 0.36 -1.68 -2.78
C HIS A 19 0.94 -0.54 -3.62
N ALA A 20 2.26 -0.57 -3.77
CA ALA A 20 3.00 0.32 -4.64
C ALA A 20 3.88 -0.48 -5.59
N ILE A 21 4.02 0.02 -6.81
CA ILE A 21 4.78 -0.61 -7.87
C ILE A 21 5.86 0.35 -8.32
N MET A 22 7.08 -0.17 -8.50
CA MET A 22 8.21 0.59 -9.01
C MET A 22 9.00 -0.25 -10.01
N ASP A 23 9.14 0.26 -11.23
CA ASP A 23 10.18 -0.19 -12.15
C ASP A 23 11.47 0.58 -11.82
N LEU A 24 12.55 -0.14 -11.48
CA LEU A 24 13.79 0.47 -10.98
C LEU A 24 14.50 1.38 -12.01
N ARG A 25 14.08 1.35 -13.27
CA ARG A 25 14.52 2.32 -14.28
C ARG A 25 13.98 3.73 -14.00
N TYR A 26 12.96 3.86 -13.18
CA TYR A 26 12.32 5.11 -12.77
C TYR A 26 12.49 5.34 -11.26
N HIS A 27 13.57 4.84 -10.66
CA HIS A 27 13.78 4.87 -9.21
C HIS A 27 13.73 6.28 -8.61
N ALA A 28 14.04 7.33 -9.39
CA ALA A 28 13.95 8.72 -8.96
C ALA A 28 12.51 9.25 -8.90
N GLY A 29 11.51 8.46 -9.34
CA GLY A 29 10.13 8.89 -9.56
C GLY A 29 9.94 9.58 -10.92
N GLY A 30 8.67 9.89 -11.25
CA GLY A 30 8.32 10.54 -12.51
C GLY A 30 8.33 9.60 -13.72
N ASP A 31 8.51 10.18 -14.90
CA ASP A 31 8.44 9.53 -16.21
C ASP A 31 9.78 9.49 -16.96
N GLU A 32 10.85 10.01 -16.34
CA GLU A 32 12.19 9.96 -16.90
C GLU A 32 12.89 8.65 -16.52
N VAL A 33 13.61 8.06 -17.48
CA VAL A 33 14.40 6.84 -17.26
C VAL A 33 15.80 7.19 -16.76
N GLN A 34 16.26 6.51 -15.72
CA GLN A 34 17.64 6.54 -15.24
C GLN A 34 18.35 5.21 -15.51
N THR A 35 19.63 5.29 -15.85
CA THR A 35 20.52 4.12 -16.00
C THR A 35 21.41 3.97 -14.78
N TRP A 36 21.59 2.73 -14.34
CA TRP A 36 22.49 2.35 -13.24
C TRP A 36 22.99 0.92 -13.47
N THR A 37 24.02 0.52 -12.72
CA THR A 37 24.67 -0.79 -12.82
C THR A 37 24.29 -1.67 -11.62
N PRO A 38 23.38 -2.65 -11.78
CA PRO A 38 22.99 -3.54 -10.71
C PRO A 38 24.18 -4.25 -10.06
N VAL A 39 24.08 -4.54 -8.75
CA VAL A 39 25.12 -5.21 -7.93
C VAL A 39 26.36 -4.35 -7.64
N VAL A 40 26.64 -3.33 -8.44
CA VAL A 40 27.78 -2.41 -8.25
C VAL A 40 27.35 -1.09 -7.64
N GLU A 41 26.21 -0.54 -8.08
CA GLU A 41 25.67 0.73 -7.62
C GLU A 41 24.45 0.54 -6.73
N SER A 42 24.26 1.47 -5.78
CA SER A 42 23.05 1.57 -4.97
C SER A 42 22.21 2.74 -5.46
N ILE A 43 20.89 2.53 -5.47
CA ILE A 43 19.88 3.54 -5.83
C ILE A 43 18.87 3.69 -4.71
N THR A 44 18.28 4.87 -4.58
CA THR A 44 17.08 5.08 -3.75
C THR A 44 15.86 4.95 -4.65
N ALA A 45 14.99 3.97 -4.37
CA ALA A 45 13.75 3.79 -5.12
C ALA A 45 12.58 4.50 -4.40
N TYR A 46 12.15 5.64 -4.94
CA TYR A 46 11.02 6.41 -4.40
C TYR A 46 9.69 5.80 -4.85
N MET A 47 9.07 5.02 -3.97
CA MET A 47 7.78 4.37 -4.25
C MET A 47 6.63 5.16 -3.63
N GLU A 48 5.50 5.22 -4.32
CA GLU A 48 4.28 5.86 -3.84
C GLU A 48 3.14 4.85 -3.81
N PHE A 49 2.47 4.75 -2.66
CA PHE A 49 1.20 4.06 -2.54
C PHE A 49 0.09 4.99 -3.05
N PHE A 50 -0.92 4.44 -3.71
CA PHE A 50 -2.14 5.20 -3.94
C PHE A 50 -2.75 5.64 -2.61
N ALA A 51 -3.54 6.72 -2.64
CA ALA A 51 -4.24 7.21 -1.46
C ALA A 51 -5.08 6.08 -0.83
N MET A 52 -4.89 5.89 0.47
CA MET A 52 -5.60 4.90 1.27
C MET A 52 -6.47 5.63 2.30
N ASP A 53 -7.69 5.13 2.51
CA ASP A 53 -8.55 5.50 3.62
C ASP A 53 -8.70 4.26 4.49
N ALA A 54 -7.74 4.07 5.39
CA ALA A 54 -7.60 2.86 6.19
C ALA A 54 -7.38 3.21 7.67
N GLU A 55 -8.00 2.43 8.54
CA GLU A 55 -7.83 2.47 9.99
C GLU A 55 -7.23 1.14 10.44
N VAL A 56 -6.12 1.22 11.18
CA VAL A 56 -5.44 0.05 11.74
C VAL A 56 -5.81 -0.02 13.21
N GLU A 57 -6.40 -1.13 13.60
CA GLU A 57 -6.93 -1.32 14.96
C GLU A 57 -5.81 -1.37 16.01
N GLN A 58 -6.15 -1.00 17.24
CA GLN A 58 -5.19 -1.11 18.33
C GLN A 58 -4.75 -2.57 18.54
N GLY A 59 -3.44 -2.78 18.64
CA GLY A 59 -2.85 -4.11 18.85
C GLY A 59 -2.53 -4.85 17.56
N HIS A 60 -2.98 -4.33 16.40
CA HIS A 60 -2.53 -4.81 15.11
C HIS A 60 -1.14 -4.28 14.73
N VAL A 61 -0.54 -4.86 13.70
CA VAL A 61 0.75 -4.44 13.15
C VAL A 61 0.65 -4.14 11.66
N LEU A 62 1.32 -3.07 11.24
CA LEU A 62 1.56 -2.80 9.83
C LEU A 62 2.69 -3.70 9.32
N ARG A 63 2.43 -4.47 8.28
CA ARG A 63 3.43 -5.30 7.59
C ARG A 63 3.70 -4.75 6.19
N LEU A 64 4.93 -4.35 5.94
CA LEU A 64 5.43 -4.01 4.60
C LEU A 64 6.23 -5.17 4.02
N SER A 65 5.77 -5.73 2.91
CA SER A 65 6.48 -6.81 2.19
C SER A 65 6.98 -6.32 0.83
N LEU A 66 8.26 -6.54 0.53
CA LEU A 66 8.85 -6.23 -0.77
C LEU A 66 9.03 -7.50 -1.60
N ARG A 67 8.60 -7.46 -2.87
CA ARG A 67 8.64 -8.59 -3.80
C ARG A 67 9.11 -8.15 -5.19
N SER A 68 9.60 -9.10 -5.99
CA SER A 68 9.95 -8.83 -7.39
C SER A 68 8.71 -8.60 -8.27
N THR A 69 7.58 -9.22 -7.90
CA THR A 69 6.28 -9.12 -8.58
C THR A 69 5.13 -9.27 -7.58
N GLY A 70 3.91 -8.92 -7.99
CA GLY A 70 2.69 -8.95 -7.16
C GLY A 70 1.43 -9.18 -8.00
N GLU A 71 0.25 -8.86 -7.45
CA GLU A 71 -1.07 -9.19 -8.01
C GLU A 71 -1.21 -8.75 -9.48
N ASP A 72 -1.22 -7.44 -9.72
CA ASP A 72 -1.45 -6.87 -11.06
C ASP A 72 -0.16 -6.35 -11.72
N TYR A 73 1.00 -6.56 -11.09
CA TYR A 73 2.26 -6.11 -11.66
C TYR A 73 2.82 -7.12 -12.65
N LEU A 74 2.84 -6.74 -13.93
CA LEU A 74 3.60 -7.45 -14.94
C LEU A 74 5.09 -7.15 -14.77
N PRO A 75 5.94 -8.16 -14.51
CA PRO A 75 7.36 -7.94 -14.33
C PRO A 75 8.01 -7.44 -15.63
N ALA A 76 9.11 -6.69 -15.49
CA ALA A 76 9.89 -6.25 -16.64
C ALA A 76 10.34 -7.45 -17.50
N SER A 77 10.37 -7.25 -18.82
CA SER A 77 10.80 -8.28 -19.79
C SER A 77 12.27 -8.70 -19.62
N THR A 78 13.04 -7.91 -18.88
CA THR A 78 14.42 -8.20 -18.48
C THR A 78 14.55 -7.96 -16.98
N SER A 79 15.17 -8.90 -16.25
CA SER A 79 15.40 -8.80 -14.81
C SER A 79 16.89 -8.87 -14.47
N SER A 80 17.26 -8.32 -13.33
CA SER A 80 18.59 -8.43 -12.73
C SER A 80 18.44 -8.71 -11.25
N VAL A 81 19.43 -9.36 -10.65
CA VAL A 81 19.46 -9.56 -9.19
C VAL A 81 19.70 -8.20 -8.53
N VAL A 82 18.86 -7.89 -7.55
CA VAL A 82 18.96 -6.70 -6.72
C VAL A 82 18.77 -7.09 -5.26
N PHE A 83 19.35 -6.31 -4.36
CA PHE A 83 19.23 -6.50 -2.92
C PHE A 83 18.59 -5.25 -2.33
N VAL A 84 17.68 -5.45 -1.37
CA VAL A 84 17.16 -4.35 -0.56
C VAL A 84 18.16 -4.10 0.56
N GLN A 85 18.66 -2.88 0.65
CA GLN A 85 19.50 -2.46 1.76
C GLN A 85 18.60 -1.92 2.87
N GLU A 86 18.54 -2.61 4.01
CA GLU A 86 17.80 -2.15 5.19
C GLU A 86 18.66 -1.17 6.01
N GLY A 87 18.03 -0.18 6.66
CA GLY A 87 18.70 0.79 7.53
C GLY A 87 18.00 2.15 7.56
N GLU A 88 18.65 3.15 8.16
CA GLU A 88 18.09 4.50 8.34
C GLU A 88 17.71 5.20 7.02
N GLY A 89 18.32 4.81 5.90
CA GLY A 89 18.00 5.33 4.56
C GLY A 89 16.77 4.70 3.91
N SER A 90 16.15 3.69 4.53
CA SER A 90 14.96 3.02 4.01
C SER A 90 13.77 3.24 4.94
N THR A 91 12.91 4.16 4.56
CA THR A 91 11.80 4.63 5.38
C THR A 91 10.46 4.37 4.71
N LEU A 92 9.45 4.00 5.51
CA LEU A 92 8.04 4.07 5.13
C LEU A 92 7.46 5.33 5.76
N GLN A 93 6.97 6.25 4.93
CA GLN A 93 6.25 7.44 5.38
C GLN A 93 4.75 7.22 5.16
N LEU A 94 3.96 7.42 6.22
CA LEU A 94 2.51 7.33 6.18
C LEU A 94 1.91 8.60 6.77
N ASP A 95 0.89 9.12 6.12
CA ASP A 95 0.07 10.18 6.68
C ASP A 95 -0.90 9.57 7.69
N THR A 96 -0.86 10.07 8.93
CA THR A 96 -1.74 9.64 10.01
C THR A 96 -2.82 10.68 10.26
N PHE A 97 -3.99 10.24 10.72
CA PHE A 97 -5.08 11.13 11.11
C PHE A 97 -5.41 10.98 12.61
N VAL A 98 -6.09 11.98 13.17
CA VAL A 98 -6.65 11.91 14.52
C VAL A 98 -8.07 11.32 14.42
N PRO A 99 -8.35 10.15 15.02
CA PRO A 99 -9.66 9.52 14.89
C PRO A 99 -10.82 10.39 15.38
N GLU A 100 -10.63 11.24 16.37
CA GLU A 100 -11.70 12.12 16.86
C GLU A 100 -12.15 13.19 15.84
N ASP A 101 -11.25 13.57 14.92
CA ASP A 101 -11.52 14.57 13.88
C ASP A 101 -11.98 13.94 12.55
N ARG A 102 -12.19 12.61 12.54
CA ARG A 102 -12.50 11.88 11.30
C ARG A 102 -13.82 12.32 10.70
N ARG A 103 -13.83 12.44 9.38
CA ARG A 103 -15.03 12.76 8.59
C ARG A 103 -15.35 11.57 7.70
N TYR A 104 -16.21 10.69 8.17
CA TYR A 104 -16.71 9.63 7.31
C TYR A 104 -17.79 10.16 6.36
N PHE A 105 -17.76 9.65 5.14
CA PHE A 105 -18.93 9.70 4.29
C PHE A 105 -20.06 8.93 4.98
N THR A 106 -21.12 9.62 5.35
CA THR A 106 -22.34 8.97 5.85
C THR A 106 -23.17 8.57 4.64
N PRO A 107 -23.35 7.27 4.33
CA PRO A 107 -24.14 6.87 3.18
C PRO A 107 -25.58 7.38 3.33
N PRO A 108 -26.24 7.80 2.24
CA PRO A 108 -27.63 8.22 2.31
C PRO A 108 -28.49 7.03 2.75
N VAL A 109 -29.37 7.28 3.73
CA VAL A 109 -30.34 6.28 4.17
C VAL A 109 -31.38 6.12 3.07
N CYS A 110 -31.66 4.88 2.67
CA CYS A 110 -32.72 4.61 1.72
C CYS A 110 -34.10 4.94 2.34
N THR A 111 -34.76 5.97 1.83
CA THR A 111 -36.10 6.40 2.28
C THR A 111 -37.25 5.79 1.49
N HIS A 112 -36.97 4.87 0.55
CA HIS A 112 -37.98 4.20 -0.26
C HIS A 112 -38.79 3.20 0.59
N GLU A 113 -40.10 3.07 0.34
CA GLU A 113 -41.02 2.19 1.09
C GLU A 113 -40.49 0.74 1.25
N ARG A 114 -39.83 0.22 0.22
CA ARG A 114 -39.22 -1.13 0.23
C ARG A 114 -38.08 -1.27 1.24
N CYS A 115 -37.26 -0.23 1.42
CA CYS A 115 -36.18 -0.24 2.40
C CYS A 115 -36.72 -0.11 3.83
N LEU A 116 -37.76 0.71 4.00
CA LEU A 116 -38.43 0.90 5.29
C LEU A 116 -39.18 -0.36 5.76
N ALA A 117 -39.72 -1.14 4.83
CA ALA A 117 -40.39 -2.41 5.13
C ALA A 117 -39.40 -3.51 5.56
N ALA A 118 -38.21 -3.56 4.95
CA ALA A 118 -37.18 -4.56 5.28
C ALA A 118 -36.55 -4.34 6.66
N ALA A 119 -36.41 -3.08 7.11
CA ALA A 119 -35.83 -2.74 8.40
C ALA A 119 -36.74 -3.03 9.61
N GLN A 120 -38.00 -3.44 9.40
CA GLN A 120 -38.96 -3.75 10.48
C GLN A 120 -39.06 -5.25 10.79
N THR A 121 -38.32 -6.08 10.06
CA THR A 121 -38.32 -7.55 10.20
C THR A 121 -37.09 -8.11 10.91
N ASP A 122 -36.14 -7.26 11.32
CA ASP A 122 -35.05 -7.56 12.25
C ASP A 122 -35.37 -6.98 13.65
#